data_AF-A0A067PQI0-F1
#
_entry.id   AF-A0A067PQI0-F1
#
_cell.length_a   1.000
_cell.length_b   1.000
_cell.length_c   1.000
_cell.angle_alpha   90.00
_cell.angle_beta   90.00
_cell.angle_gamma   90.00
#
_symmetry.space_group_name_H-M   'P 1'
#
loop_
_entity.id
_entity.type
_entity.pdbx_description
1 polymer ?
#
loop_
_entity_poly.entity_id
_entity_poly.type
_entity_poly.pdbx_seq_one_letter_code
_entity_poly.pdbx_strand_id
1 'polypeptide(L)'
;MPLLSHLSVREVYWDEDGDELTGWEPLRLKFLGVGSRESLLFPWLLHGHLAGGVESLMIEPVPLESVPLVGDLLRCAGASLNRLYIGLAAGAVLIESGTFFILDNNNNIRHLEFTACDESPRVRHSGSHSWIHIILSQVKSEIQTISMTFYFLKPGDNVAWINWNTVNAILATAFFKKLESFEIVVDHRCGIEGDEACNTFKSLLPTLTRRPGILRLVHRRTGDGPSETTYL
;
A
#
# COMPACT_ATOMS: atom_id res chain seq x y z
N MET A 1 -20.97 -3.50 -25.06
CA MET A 1 -20.05 -4.40 -24.31
C MET A 1 -20.51 -4.49 -22.87
N PRO A 2 -20.46 -5.67 -22.22
CA PRO A 2 -20.74 -5.74 -20.78
C PRO A 2 -19.81 -4.75 -20.07
N LEU A 3 -20.37 -3.94 -19.17
CA LEU A 3 -19.67 -2.88 -18.44
C LEU A 3 -18.61 -3.52 -17.54
N LEU A 4 -17.40 -3.71 -18.08
CA LEU A 4 -16.26 -4.17 -17.31
C LEU A 4 -16.04 -3.16 -16.18
N SER A 5 -16.31 -3.60 -14.95
CA SER A 5 -16.20 -2.78 -13.73
C SER A 5 -15.06 -3.21 -12.84
N HIS A 6 -14.48 -4.38 -13.11
CA HIS A 6 -13.38 -4.96 -12.36
C HIS A 6 -12.33 -5.45 -13.34
N LEU A 7 -11.11 -4.94 -13.22
CA LEU A 7 -9.96 -5.38 -13.99
C LEU A 7 -8.80 -5.63 -13.03
N SER A 8 -8.21 -6.82 -13.10
CA SER A 8 -6.97 -7.14 -12.41
C SER A 8 -6.01 -7.72 -13.44
N VAL A 9 -4.92 -7.00 -13.70
CA VAL A 9 -3.86 -7.42 -14.61
C VAL A 9 -2.64 -7.73 -13.76
N ARG A 10 -2.18 -8.98 -13.81
CA ARG A 10 -1.04 -9.47 -13.04
C ARG A 10 -0.17 -10.35 -13.92
N GLU A 11 1.14 -10.16 -13.81
CA GLU A 11 2.16 -10.95 -14.50
C GLU A 11 2.02 -10.95 -16.04
N VAL A 12 1.45 -9.88 -16.60
CA VAL A 12 1.31 -9.77 -18.07
C VAL A 12 2.52 -9.05 -18.63
N TYR A 13 3.29 -9.72 -19.47
CA TYR A 13 4.41 -9.09 -20.17
C TYR A 13 3.89 -8.35 -21.41
N TRP A 14 4.02 -7.02 -21.42
CA TRP A 14 3.65 -6.18 -22.56
C TRP A 14 4.94 -5.91 -23.34
N ASP A 15 5.13 -6.65 -24.43
CA ASP A 15 6.39 -6.65 -25.21
C ASP A 15 6.31 -5.77 -26.48
N GLU A 16 5.15 -5.18 -26.76
CA GLU A 16 4.90 -4.39 -27.96
C GLU A 16 4.89 -2.89 -27.65
N ASP A 17 5.56 -2.10 -28.48
CA ASP A 17 5.52 -0.63 -28.46
C ASP A 17 4.04 -0.19 -28.40
N GLY A 18 3.67 0.56 -27.37
CA GLY A 18 2.28 0.86 -26.98
C GLY A 18 1.40 1.60 -28.01
N ASP A 19 1.89 1.77 -29.24
CA ASP A 19 1.20 2.39 -30.37
C ASP A 19 0.05 1.52 -30.93
N GLU A 20 0.09 0.19 -30.76
CA GLU A 20 -1.00 -0.70 -31.21
C GLU A 20 -2.24 -0.70 -30.31
N LEU A 21 -2.19 -0.04 -29.15
CA LEU A 21 -3.30 0.01 -28.19
C LEU A 21 -4.18 1.27 -28.33
N THR A 22 -3.98 2.01 -29.41
CA THR A 22 -4.80 3.17 -29.75
C THR A 22 -6.19 2.74 -30.23
N GLY A 23 -7.25 3.44 -29.80
CA GLY A 23 -8.63 3.19 -30.26
C GLY A 23 -9.57 2.48 -29.27
N TRP A 24 -9.11 2.16 -28.05
CA TRP A 24 -9.97 1.61 -27.00
C TRP A 24 -10.77 2.73 -26.30
N GLU A 25 -12.08 2.52 -26.11
CA GLU A 25 -12.89 3.43 -25.28
C GLU A 25 -12.34 3.47 -23.84
N PRO A 26 -12.45 4.61 -23.12
CA PRO A 26 -12.05 4.69 -21.73
C PRO A 26 -12.75 3.64 -20.87
N LEU A 27 -11.99 2.90 -20.06
CA LEU A 27 -12.55 1.87 -19.21
C LEU A 27 -13.26 2.53 -18.01
N ARG A 28 -14.54 2.20 -17.82
CA ARG A 28 -15.34 2.64 -16.66
C ARG A 28 -15.21 1.65 -15.49
N LEU A 29 -14.00 1.54 -14.96
CA LEU A 29 -13.69 0.60 -13.88
C LEU A 29 -14.12 1.15 -12.52
N LYS A 30 -14.66 0.28 -11.67
CA LYS A 30 -14.80 0.51 -10.22
C LYS A 30 -13.58 -0.04 -9.47
N PHE A 31 -13.00 -1.14 -9.95
CA PHE A 31 -11.81 -1.75 -9.41
C PHE A 31 -10.73 -1.90 -10.48
N LEU A 32 -9.51 -1.50 -10.14
CA LEU A 32 -8.31 -1.70 -10.95
C LEU A 32 -7.19 -2.31 -10.09
N GLY A 33 -6.67 -3.45 -10.52
CA GLY A 33 -5.47 -4.10 -9.97
C GLY A 33 -4.36 -4.15 -11.02
N VAL A 34 -3.16 -3.72 -10.67
CA VAL A 34 -1.99 -3.63 -11.58
C VAL A 34 -0.71 -4.16 -10.89
N GLY A 35 0.07 -4.93 -11.66
CA GLY A 35 1.27 -5.67 -11.21
C GLY A 35 2.61 -4.91 -11.34
N SER A 36 3.71 -5.63 -11.06
CA SER A 36 5.10 -5.14 -11.06
C SER A 36 5.90 -5.32 -12.35
N ARG A 37 5.39 -6.11 -13.32
CA ARG A 37 6.08 -6.47 -14.56
C ARG A 37 5.51 -5.76 -15.79
N GLU A 38 4.56 -4.87 -15.60
CA GLU A 38 3.76 -4.25 -16.64
C GLU A 38 4.25 -2.83 -16.98
N SER A 39 5.50 -2.70 -17.43
CA SER A 39 6.13 -1.38 -17.70
C SER A 39 5.31 -0.47 -18.63
N LEU A 40 4.54 -1.05 -19.56
CA LEU A 40 3.72 -0.32 -20.53
C LEU A 40 2.25 -0.14 -20.11
N LEU A 41 1.78 -0.85 -19.09
CA LEU A 41 0.38 -0.73 -18.64
C LEU A 41 0.12 0.61 -17.95
N PHE A 42 1.05 1.09 -17.12
CA PHE A 42 0.91 2.40 -16.49
C PHE A 42 0.82 3.52 -17.52
N PRO A 43 1.76 3.65 -18.49
CA PRO A 43 1.60 4.58 -19.60
C PRO A 43 0.26 4.42 -20.32
N TRP A 44 -0.15 3.20 -20.68
CA TRP A 44 -1.41 2.97 -21.38
C TRP A 44 -2.62 3.51 -20.59
N LEU A 45 -2.73 3.18 -19.29
CA LEU A 45 -3.80 3.69 -18.43
C LEU A 45 -3.82 5.23 -18.37
N LEU A 46 -2.64 5.85 -18.32
CA LEU A 46 -2.46 7.31 -18.24
C LEU A 46 -2.82 8.03 -19.55
N HIS A 47 -2.78 7.37 -20.71
CA HIS A 47 -3.17 7.94 -22.02
C HIS A 47 -4.70 8.04 -22.23
N GLY A 48 -5.48 8.09 -21.15
CA GLY A 48 -6.94 8.32 -21.18
C GLY A 48 -7.78 7.05 -21.07
N HIS A 49 -7.17 5.90 -20.84
CA HIS A 49 -7.88 4.63 -20.65
C HIS A 49 -8.36 4.40 -19.21
N LEU A 50 -7.80 5.15 -18.25
CA LEU A 50 -8.34 5.27 -16.90
C LEU A 50 -9.32 6.44 -16.81
N ALA A 51 -10.62 6.17 -16.93
CA ALA A 51 -11.64 7.18 -16.65
C ALA A 51 -11.78 7.40 -15.14
N GLY A 52 -12.13 8.63 -14.73
CA GLY A 52 -12.53 8.92 -13.35
C GLY A 52 -13.72 8.04 -12.94
N GLY A 53 -13.71 7.52 -11.71
CA GLY A 53 -14.72 6.57 -11.22
C GLY A 53 -14.17 5.31 -10.56
N VAL A 54 -12.85 5.09 -10.59
CA VAL A 54 -12.24 3.99 -9.83
C VAL A 54 -12.45 4.22 -8.34
N GLU A 55 -13.08 3.25 -7.70
CA GLU A 55 -13.38 3.23 -6.27
C GLU A 55 -12.29 2.50 -5.48
N SER A 56 -11.66 1.48 -6.11
CA SER A 56 -10.62 0.66 -5.51
C SER A 56 -9.43 0.49 -6.45
N LEU A 57 -8.24 0.89 -6.01
CA LEU A 57 -6.99 0.74 -6.74
C LEU A 57 -6.03 -0.17 -5.97
N MET A 58 -5.52 -1.20 -6.62
CA MET A 58 -4.53 -2.12 -6.10
C MET A 58 -3.29 -2.08 -6.98
N ILE A 59 -2.18 -1.64 -6.40
CA ILE A 59 -0.87 -1.62 -7.03
C ILE A 59 -0.02 -2.67 -6.32
N GLU A 60 0.25 -3.80 -6.97
CA GLU A 60 1.14 -4.81 -6.44
C GLU A 60 2.57 -4.27 -6.30
N PRO A 61 3.46 -4.94 -5.54
CA PRO A 61 4.84 -4.51 -5.33
C PRO A 61 5.62 -4.16 -6.60
N VAL A 62 5.62 -2.88 -7.00
CA VAL A 62 6.37 -2.36 -8.16
C VAL A 62 7.79 -1.91 -7.74
N PRO A 63 8.75 -1.88 -8.68
CA PRO A 63 10.07 -1.31 -8.42
C PRO A 63 9.99 0.20 -8.10
N LEU A 64 10.96 0.73 -7.34
CA LEU A 64 10.94 2.13 -6.89
C LEU A 64 11.00 3.13 -8.05
N GLU A 65 11.58 2.74 -9.17
CA GLU A 65 11.65 3.53 -10.40
C GLU A 65 10.26 3.81 -10.97
N SER A 66 9.25 3.00 -10.65
CA SER A 66 7.86 3.18 -11.08
C SER A 66 7.06 4.15 -10.20
N VAL A 67 7.64 4.67 -9.10
CA VAL A 67 6.96 5.58 -8.17
C VAL A 67 6.34 6.82 -8.84
N PRO A 68 7.00 7.50 -9.80
CA PRO A 68 6.37 8.62 -10.51
C PRO A 68 5.09 8.22 -11.26
N LEU A 69 5.10 7.06 -11.93
CA LEU A 69 3.95 6.53 -12.66
C LEU A 69 2.78 6.18 -11.72
N VAL A 70 3.10 5.63 -10.54
CA VAL A 70 2.10 5.40 -9.48
C VAL A 70 1.48 6.72 -9.03
N GLY A 71 2.29 7.77 -8.86
CA GLY A 71 1.82 9.11 -8.55
C GLY A 71 0.84 9.68 -9.56
N ASP A 72 1.16 9.56 -10.84
CA ASP A 72 0.30 10.01 -11.93
C ASP A 72 -1.01 9.19 -11.98
N LEU A 73 -0.94 7.87 -11.72
CA LEU A 73 -2.11 7.01 -11.68
C LEU A 73 -3.07 7.41 -10.56
N LEU A 74 -2.55 7.71 -9.37
CA LEU A 74 -3.33 8.20 -8.23
C LEU A 74 -4.03 9.53 -8.56
N ARG A 75 -3.33 10.42 -9.27
CA ARG A 75 -3.88 11.70 -9.73
C ARG A 75 -5.04 11.49 -10.71
N CYS A 76 -4.92 10.53 -11.62
CA CYS A 76 -5.96 10.17 -12.59
C CYS A 76 -7.17 9.47 -11.96
N ALA A 77 -6.97 8.61 -10.96
CA ALA A 77 -8.07 7.93 -10.26
C ALA A 77 -9.02 8.92 -9.57
N GLY A 78 -8.47 10.03 -9.06
CA GLY A 78 -9.24 11.18 -8.57
C GLY A 78 -10.08 10.89 -7.32
N ALA A 79 -11.15 11.67 -7.14
CA ALA A 79 -11.91 11.72 -5.90
C ALA A 79 -12.83 10.51 -5.66
N SER A 80 -13.07 9.63 -6.64
CA SER A 80 -13.88 8.42 -6.44
C SER A 80 -13.16 7.37 -5.59
N LEU A 81 -11.84 7.45 -5.49
CA LEU A 81 -11.01 6.46 -4.82
C LEU A 81 -11.31 6.41 -3.32
N ASN A 82 -11.81 5.26 -2.85
CA ASN A 82 -12.11 5.00 -1.44
C ASN A 82 -11.23 3.90 -0.83
N ARG A 83 -10.68 3.00 -1.66
CA ARG A 83 -9.77 1.92 -1.27
C ARG A 83 -8.47 2.04 -2.07
N LEU A 84 -7.35 2.05 -1.36
CA LEU A 84 -6.04 2.11 -1.98
C LEU A 84 -5.13 1.07 -1.35
N TYR A 85 -4.68 0.13 -2.18
CA TYR A 85 -3.63 -0.82 -1.87
C TYR A 85 -2.37 -0.43 -2.65
N ILE A 86 -1.25 -0.27 -1.95
CA ILE A 86 0.05 0.01 -2.56
C ILE A 86 1.07 -0.96 -1.98
N GLY A 87 1.72 -1.71 -2.87
CA GLY A 87 2.99 -2.36 -2.59
C GLY A 87 4.10 -1.68 -3.38
N LEU A 88 5.23 -1.41 -2.73
CA LEU A 88 6.47 -1.02 -3.43
C LEU A 88 7.59 -1.93 -2.93
N ALA A 89 8.47 -2.36 -3.84
CA ALA A 89 9.67 -3.08 -3.48
C ALA A 89 10.63 -2.19 -2.68
N ALA A 90 11.28 -2.75 -1.66
CA ALA A 90 12.32 -2.05 -0.93
C ALA A 90 13.58 -1.87 -1.80
N GLY A 91 14.11 -0.64 -1.87
CA GLY A 91 15.34 -0.32 -2.61
C GLY A 91 16.07 0.86 -1.96
N ALA A 92 17.39 0.93 -2.20
CA ALA A 92 18.31 1.88 -1.55
C ALA A 92 18.18 3.34 -2.06
N VAL A 93 17.22 3.61 -2.94
CA VAL A 93 16.98 4.97 -3.41
C VAL A 93 16.20 5.70 -2.33
N LEU A 94 16.90 6.58 -1.62
CA LEU A 94 16.30 7.65 -0.84
C LEU A 94 15.22 8.29 -1.71
N ILE A 95 13.94 8.06 -1.39
CA ILE A 95 12.86 8.91 -1.89
C ILE A 95 13.01 10.24 -1.15
N GLU A 96 14.05 10.98 -1.51
CA GLU A 96 14.42 12.28 -0.93
C GLU A 96 13.42 13.36 -1.32
N SER A 97 12.53 13.06 -2.27
CA SER A 97 11.53 13.99 -2.77
C SER A 97 10.16 13.39 -2.53
N GLY A 98 9.47 13.83 -1.46
CA GLY A 98 8.06 13.53 -1.20
C GLY A 98 7.08 14.09 -2.25
N THR A 99 7.57 14.36 -3.47
CA THR A 99 6.90 15.01 -4.60
C THR A 99 6.23 14.03 -5.56
N PHE A 100 6.53 12.73 -5.48
CA PHE A 100 6.02 11.77 -6.46
C PHE A 100 4.67 11.16 -6.09
N PHE A 101 4.42 10.90 -4.80
CA PHE A 101 3.06 10.62 -4.35
C PHE A 101 2.36 11.98 -4.19
N ILE A 102 1.24 12.18 -4.87
CA ILE A 102 0.39 13.37 -4.67
C ILE A 102 -1.05 12.87 -4.54
N LEU A 103 -1.53 12.78 -3.30
CA LEU A 103 -2.92 12.39 -3.00
C LEU A 103 -3.91 13.57 -2.96
N ASP A 104 -3.52 14.75 -3.44
CA ASP A 104 -4.32 15.99 -3.33
C ASP A 104 -5.74 15.89 -3.91
N ASN A 105 -5.91 15.04 -4.91
CA ASN A 105 -7.20 14.81 -5.56
C ASN A 105 -8.00 13.63 -4.95
N ASN A 106 -7.43 12.89 -4.00
CA ASN A 106 -8.02 11.66 -3.45
C ASN A 106 -8.58 11.89 -2.03
N ASN A 107 -9.56 12.77 -1.91
CA ASN A 107 -10.09 13.20 -0.61
C ASN A 107 -11.13 12.24 0.02
N ASN A 108 -11.42 11.11 -0.63
CA ASN A 108 -12.41 10.13 -0.17
C ASN A 108 -11.83 8.77 0.24
N ILE A 109 -10.50 8.63 0.29
CA ILE A 109 -9.87 7.38 0.73
C ILE A 109 -10.32 7.07 2.16
N ARG A 110 -10.82 5.87 2.40
CA ARG A 110 -11.22 5.36 3.73
C ARG A 110 -10.39 4.16 4.16
N HIS A 111 -9.85 3.43 3.20
CA HIS A 111 -9.12 2.20 3.44
C HIS A 111 -7.75 2.27 2.75
N LEU A 112 -6.70 2.11 3.54
CA LEU A 112 -5.32 2.04 3.08
C LEU A 112 -4.76 0.66 3.38
N GLU A 113 -4.14 0.05 2.38
CA GLU A 113 -3.36 -1.17 2.56
C GLU A 113 -1.96 -0.96 2.00
N PHE A 114 -0.97 -1.24 2.83
CA PHE A 114 0.42 -1.18 2.48
C PHE A 114 0.98 -2.58 2.46
N THR A 115 1.69 -2.91 1.39
CA THR A 115 2.48 -4.13 1.34
C THR A 115 3.95 -3.78 1.25
N ALA A 116 4.66 -4.21 2.29
CA ALA A 116 6.10 -4.06 2.36
C ALA A 116 6.76 -5.36 1.93
N CYS A 117 7.20 -5.41 0.68
CA CYS A 117 8.05 -6.49 0.19
C CYS A 117 9.51 -6.05 0.30
N ASP A 118 10.21 -6.59 1.28
CA ASP A 118 11.67 -6.47 1.38
C ASP A 118 12.33 -7.77 0.90
N GLU A 119 12.81 -7.76 -0.33
CA GLU A 119 13.58 -8.87 -0.91
C GLU A 119 15.08 -8.80 -0.58
N SER A 120 15.58 -7.69 -0.01
CA SER A 120 17.03 -7.48 0.14
C SER A 120 17.47 -7.36 1.61
N PRO A 121 18.21 -8.35 2.13
CA PRO A 121 18.82 -8.29 3.47
C PRO A 121 19.70 -7.05 3.71
N ARG A 122 20.15 -6.36 2.64
CA ARG A 122 21.03 -5.19 2.73
C ARG A 122 20.31 -3.91 3.15
N VAL A 123 19.01 -3.77 2.85
CA VAL A 123 18.23 -2.56 3.17
C VAL A 123 17.72 -2.58 4.62
N ARG A 124 17.63 -3.77 5.24
CA ARG A 124 17.22 -3.99 6.64
C ARG A 124 18.07 -3.26 7.68
N HIS A 125 19.26 -2.80 7.31
CA HIS A 125 20.22 -2.16 8.20
C HIS A 125 20.49 -0.68 7.91
N SER A 126 19.91 -0.11 6.84
CA SER A 126 19.99 1.32 6.54
C SER A 126 18.73 2.02 7.05
N GLY A 127 18.83 2.79 8.13
CA GLY A 127 17.67 3.34 8.85
C GLY A 127 16.66 4.14 8.00
N SER A 128 15.36 4.04 8.32
CA SER A 128 14.24 4.90 7.84
C SER A 128 14.22 5.32 6.36
N HIS A 129 14.08 4.35 5.45
CA HIS A 129 13.87 4.58 4.00
C HIS A 129 12.44 4.29 3.53
N SER A 130 11.50 4.03 4.44
CA SER A 130 10.14 3.64 4.07
C SER A 130 9.32 4.82 3.52
N TRP A 131 8.71 4.62 2.36
CA TRP A 131 7.73 5.52 1.72
C TRP A 131 6.38 5.61 2.44
N ILE A 132 6.08 4.70 3.38
CA ILE A 132 4.76 4.59 4.03
C ILE A 132 4.38 5.90 4.74
N HIS A 133 5.31 6.49 5.48
CA HIS A 133 5.05 7.73 6.22
C HIS A 133 4.80 8.92 5.27
N ILE A 134 5.41 8.93 4.08
CA ILE A 134 5.19 9.95 3.05
C ILE A 134 3.73 9.88 2.58
N ILE A 135 3.25 8.69 2.20
CA ILE A 135 1.85 8.52 1.77
C ILE A 135 0.89 8.90 2.90
N LEU A 136 1.10 8.39 4.11
CA LEU A 136 0.25 8.71 5.27
C LEU A 136 0.18 10.22 5.55
N SER A 137 1.27 10.96 5.35
CA SER A 137 1.32 12.40 5.59
C SER A 137 0.50 13.24 4.60
N GLN A 138 0.17 12.67 3.43
CA GLN A 138 -0.58 13.36 2.39
C GLN A 138 -2.07 13.08 2.41
N VAL A 139 -2.51 12.13 3.24
CA VAL A 139 -3.91 11.79 3.37
C VAL A 139 -4.69 12.97 3.96
N LYS A 140 -5.71 13.42 3.23
CA LYS A 140 -6.60 14.51 3.63
C LYS A 140 -8.02 14.05 4.00
N SER A 141 -8.27 12.75 3.91
CA SER A 141 -9.56 12.11 4.19
C SER A 141 -9.60 11.53 5.62
N GLU A 142 -10.80 11.27 6.14
CA GLU A 142 -10.91 10.56 7.43
C GLU A 142 -10.78 9.05 7.19
N ILE A 143 -9.62 8.50 7.52
CA ILE A 143 -9.30 7.09 7.35
C ILE A 143 -10.01 6.25 8.40
N GLN A 144 -10.57 5.12 7.94
CA GLN A 144 -11.24 4.13 8.78
C GLN A 144 -10.37 2.90 9.03
N THR A 145 -9.68 2.40 8.01
CA THR A 145 -8.83 1.21 8.18
C THR A 145 -7.47 1.40 7.55
N ILE A 146 -6.45 0.90 8.25
CA ILE A 146 -5.10 0.75 7.71
C ILE A 146 -4.69 -0.71 7.90
N SER A 147 -4.12 -1.30 6.87
CA SER A 147 -3.49 -2.62 6.95
C SER A 147 -2.05 -2.52 6.43
N MET A 148 -1.12 -3.17 7.12
CA MET A 148 0.29 -3.27 6.74
C MET A 148 0.68 -4.74 6.69
N THR A 149 0.92 -5.25 5.49
CA THR A 149 1.34 -6.63 5.27
C THR A 149 2.86 -6.73 5.20
N PHE A 150 3.41 -7.60 6.04
CA PHE A 150 4.82 -7.94 6.10
C PHE A 150 5.05 -9.38 5.67
N TYR A 151 6.05 -9.56 4.81
CA TYR A 151 6.52 -10.86 4.36
C TYR A 151 7.94 -11.13 4.87
N PHE A 152 8.25 -12.38 5.19
CA PHE A 152 9.61 -12.86 5.48
C PHE A 152 10.34 -12.16 6.64
N LEU A 153 9.61 -11.65 7.65
CA LEU A 153 10.20 -11.13 8.89
C LEU A 153 10.78 -12.29 9.71
N LYS A 154 12.06 -12.26 10.04
CA LYS A 154 12.75 -13.21 10.92
C LYS A 154 12.84 -12.67 12.36
N PRO A 155 13.04 -13.54 13.37
CA PRO A 155 13.37 -13.09 14.72
C PRO A 155 14.56 -12.13 14.72
N GLY A 156 14.43 -10.99 15.41
CA GLY A 156 15.45 -9.94 15.41
C GLY A 156 15.57 -9.11 14.12
N ASP A 157 14.76 -9.38 13.08
CA ASP A 157 14.64 -8.45 11.96
C ASP A 157 14.08 -7.13 12.49
N ASN A 158 14.80 -6.05 12.22
CA ASN A 158 14.36 -4.74 12.64
C ASN A 158 13.45 -4.15 11.57
N VAL A 159 12.16 -3.99 11.88
CA VAL A 159 11.23 -3.15 11.09
C VAL A 159 11.61 -1.65 11.13
N ALA A 160 12.76 -1.27 11.70
CA ALA A 160 13.28 0.11 11.73
C ALA A 160 13.59 0.73 10.36
N TRP A 161 13.53 -0.04 9.28
CA TRP A 161 13.52 0.54 7.93
C TRP A 161 12.25 1.39 7.71
N ILE A 162 11.18 1.19 8.50
CA ILE A 162 10.05 2.12 8.65
C ILE A 162 10.35 3.16 9.74
N ASN A 163 10.08 4.43 9.43
CA ASN A 163 10.12 5.51 10.41
C ASN A 163 8.87 5.48 11.31
N TRP A 164 8.83 4.55 12.26
CA TRP A 164 7.69 4.35 13.16
C TRP A 164 7.37 5.56 14.03
N ASN A 165 8.38 6.35 14.43
CA ASN A 165 8.17 7.58 15.18
C ASN A 165 7.30 8.56 14.37
N THR A 166 7.63 8.74 13.09
CA THR A 166 6.85 9.59 12.18
C THR A 166 5.47 9.01 11.91
N VAL A 167 5.36 7.71 11.64
CA VAL A 167 4.05 7.04 11.47
C VAL A 167 3.17 7.24 12.70
N ASN A 168 3.68 6.99 13.90
CA ASN A 168 2.96 7.15 15.15
C ASN A 168 2.51 8.60 15.38
N ALA A 169 3.34 9.59 14.99
CA ALA A 169 2.97 11.01 15.06
C ALA A 169 1.86 11.37 14.05
N ILE A 170 1.93 10.87 12.81
CA ILE A 170 0.90 11.09 11.79
C ILE A 170 -0.44 10.50 12.26
N LEU A 171 -0.44 9.29 12.82
CA LEU A 171 -1.65 8.63 13.32
C LEU A 171 -2.31 9.36 14.51
N ALA A 172 -1.58 10.27 15.18
CA ALA A 172 -2.14 11.11 16.24
C ALA A 172 -2.90 12.35 15.71
N THR A 173 -2.82 12.63 14.40
CA THR A 173 -3.46 13.81 13.79
C THR A 173 -4.98 13.63 13.62
N ALA A 174 -5.68 14.73 13.31
CA ALA A 174 -7.14 14.75 13.22
C ALA A 174 -7.71 13.82 12.14
N PHE A 175 -6.99 13.60 11.04
CA PHE A 175 -7.42 12.75 9.92
C PHE A 175 -7.59 11.27 10.31
N PHE A 176 -6.94 10.82 11.38
CA PHE A 176 -6.99 9.43 11.86
C PHE A 176 -7.86 9.24 13.12
N LYS A 177 -8.63 10.26 13.52
CA LYS A 177 -9.56 10.17 14.66
C LYS A 177 -10.65 9.13 14.46
N LYS A 178 -11.09 8.92 13.21
CA LYS A 178 -12.09 7.90 12.83
C LYS A 178 -11.48 6.55 12.48
N LEU A 179 -10.18 6.34 12.72
CA LEU A 179 -9.56 5.05 12.51
C LEU A 179 -10.24 4.00 13.40
N GLU A 180 -10.77 2.95 12.80
CA GLU A 180 -11.47 1.84 13.44
C GLU A 180 -10.54 0.63 13.60
N SER A 181 -9.62 0.42 12.64
CA SER A 181 -8.61 -0.64 12.72
C SER A 181 -7.27 -0.23 12.11
N PHE A 182 -6.21 -0.73 12.74
CA PHE A 182 -4.86 -0.74 12.24
C PHE A 182 -4.32 -2.16 12.34
N GLU A 183 -4.22 -2.84 11.20
CA GLU A 183 -3.86 -4.25 11.13
C GLU A 183 -2.41 -4.39 10.72
N ILE A 184 -1.63 -5.07 11.54
CA ILE A 184 -0.33 -5.60 11.16
C ILE A 184 -0.57 -7.04 10.71
N VAL A 185 -0.43 -7.27 9.41
CA VAL A 185 -0.60 -8.60 8.83
C VAL A 185 0.77 -9.24 8.68
N VAL A 186 1.00 -10.33 9.40
CA VAL A 186 2.24 -11.11 9.35
C VAL A 186 1.96 -12.40 8.58
N ASP A 187 2.63 -12.57 7.45
CA ASP A 187 2.56 -13.80 6.66
C ASP A 187 3.22 -14.96 7.43
N HIS A 188 2.67 -16.17 7.31
CA HIS A 188 3.21 -17.42 7.91
C HIS A 188 4.66 -17.76 7.57
N ARG A 189 5.24 -17.17 6.51
CA ARG A 189 6.68 -17.29 6.18
C ARG A 189 7.56 -16.40 7.05
N CYS A 190 6.96 -15.54 7.87
CA CYS A 190 7.68 -14.80 8.90
C CYS A 190 7.99 -15.75 10.07
N GLY A 191 9.23 -15.70 10.56
CA GLY A 191 9.68 -16.42 11.74
C GLY A 191 9.44 -15.67 13.06
N ILE A 192 8.79 -14.51 13.06
CA ILE A 192 8.43 -13.80 14.30
C ILE A 192 7.19 -14.43 14.95
N GLU A 193 7.28 -14.75 16.24
CA GLU A 193 6.19 -15.37 17.00
C GLU A 193 5.18 -14.32 17.50
N GLY A 194 3.95 -14.76 17.78
CA GLY A 194 2.81 -13.89 18.12
C GLY A 194 3.12 -12.87 19.22
N ASP A 195 3.64 -13.31 20.38
CA ASP A 195 3.92 -12.42 21.51
C ASP A 195 5.08 -11.44 21.24
N GLU A 196 6.11 -11.87 20.51
CA GLU A 196 7.24 -11.03 20.11
C GLU A 196 6.78 -9.93 19.15
N ALA A 197 5.99 -10.28 18.12
CA ALA A 197 5.39 -9.33 17.20
C ALA A 197 4.45 -8.37 17.93
N CYS A 198 3.57 -8.88 18.79
CA CYS A 198 2.66 -8.08 19.61
C CYS A 198 3.42 -7.01 20.40
N ASN A 199 4.44 -7.40 21.16
CA ASN A 199 5.23 -6.49 21.99
C ASN A 199 5.98 -5.45 21.14
N THR A 200 6.54 -5.90 20.02
CA THR A 200 7.24 -5.01 19.08
C THR A 200 6.32 -3.91 18.57
N PHE A 201 5.17 -4.25 17.97
CA PHE A 201 4.28 -3.24 17.38
C PHE A 201 3.57 -2.39 18.43
N LYS A 202 3.29 -2.92 19.63
CA LYS A 202 2.81 -2.11 20.76
C LYS A 202 3.80 -1.01 21.15
N SER A 203 5.10 -1.34 21.17
CA SER A 203 6.15 -0.37 21.49
C SER A 203 6.34 0.69 20.41
N LEU A 204 6.14 0.31 19.13
CA LEU A 204 6.32 1.19 17.98
C LEU A 204 5.14 2.14 17.72
N LEU A 205 3.92 1.75 18.12
CA LEU A 205 2.69 2.49 17.86
C LEU A 205 1.91 2.85 19.16
N PRO A 206 2.53 3.54 20.12
CA PRO A 206 1.90 3.86 21.41
C PRO A 206 0.66 4.76 21.29
N THR A 207 0.50 5.52 20.20
CA THR A 207 -0.73 6.29 19.97
C THR A 207 -1.94 5.37 19.80
N LEU A 208 -1.75 4.21 19.15
CA LEU A 208 -2.84 3.27 18.88
C LEU A 208 -3.15 2.39 20.09
N THR A 209 -2.15 2.05 20.92
CA THR A 209 -2.39 1.26 22.15
C THR A 209 -3.25 2.00 23.18
N ARG A 210 -3.28 3.34 23.13
CA ARG A 210 -4.21 4.16 23.93
C ARG A 210 -5.66 4.09 23.46
N ARG A 211 -5.94 3.45 22.32
CA ARG A 211 -7.26 3.29 21.71
C ARG A 211 -7.58 1.79 21.61
N PRO A 212 -8.21 1.19 22.65
CA PRO A 212 -8.41 -0.25 22.72
C PRO A 212 -9.09 -0.83 21.48
N GLY A 213 -8.57 -1.95 20.95
CA GLY A 213 -9.17 -2.69 19.84
C GLY A 213 -8.85 -2.17 18.43
N ILE A 214 -8.11 -1.07 18.31
CA ILE A 214 -7.68 -0.52 17.02
C ILE A 214 -6.48 -1.27 16.47
N LEU A 215 -5.41 -1.41 17.27
CA LEU A 215 -4.22 -2.12 16.83
C LEU A 215 -4.48 -3.63 16.88
N ARG A 216 -4.25 -4.32 15.77
CA ARG A 216 -4.48 -5.75 15.61
C ARG A 216 -3.28 -6.39 14.94
N LEU A 217 -2.91 -7.57 15.41
CA LEU A 217 -1.96 -8.45 14.74
C LEU A 217 -2.73 -9.58 14.08
N VAL A 218 -2.53 -9.79 12.78
CA VAL A 218 -3.22 -10.82 12.00
C VAL A 218 -2.17 -11.74 11.41
N HIS A 219 -2.25 -13.04 11.72
CA HIS A 219 -1.40 -14.05 11.11
C HIS A 219 -2.11 -14.68 9.91
N ARG A 220 -1.57 -14.43 8.71
CA ARG A 220 -2.08 -15.03 7.46
C ARG A 220 -1.30 -16.31 7.14
N ARG A 221 -1.97 -17.46 7.19
CA ARG A 221 -1.48 -18.72 6.60
C ARG A 221 -1.78 -18.72 5.10
N THR A 222 -0.87 -19.22 4.27
CA THR A 222 -1.24 -19.56 2.88
C THR A 222 -2.06 -20.85 2.87
N GLY A 223 -3.14 -20.86 2.09
CA GLY A 223 -4.19 -21.88 2.09
C GLY A 223 -5.40 -21.44 2.91
N ASP A 224 -6.62 -21.81 2.49
CA ASP A 224 -7.96 -21.38 2.95
C ASP A 224 -8.29 -21.63 4.46
N GLY A 225 -7.30 -21.66 5.34
CA GLY A 225 -7.48 -21.69 6.78
C GLY A 225 -7.87 -20.32 7.36
N PRO A 226 -8.59 -20.28 8.48
CA PRO A 226 -8.95 -19.03 9.14
C PRO A 226 -7.68 -18.28 9.58
N SER A 227 -7.64 -16.98 9.29
CA SER A 227 -6.59 -16.09 9.81
C SER A 227 -6.75 -15.93 11.32
N GLU A 228 -5.66 -16.04 12.07
CA GLU A 228 -5.67 -15.83 13.51
C GLU A 228 -5.45 -14.34 13.79
N THR A 229 -6.34 -13.73 14.58
CA THR A 229 -6.28 -12.31 14.90
C THR A 229 -6.10 -12.11 16.40
N THR A 230 -5.03 -11.42 16.77
CA THR A 230 -4.71 -11.02 18.14
C THR A 230 -4.97 -9.52 18.30
N TYR A 231 -5.79 -9.16 19.28
CA TYR A 231 -6.07 -7.76 19.62
C TYR A 231 -4.96 -7.24 20.53
N LEU A 232 -4.40 -6.08 20.19
CA LEU A 232 -3.23 -5.51 20.86
C LEU A 232 -3.63 -4.40 21.85
#